data_AF-A0A0D3DFD4-F1
#
_entry.id   AF-A0A0D3DFD4-F1
#
_cell.length_a   1.000
_cell.length_b   1.000
_cell.length_c   1.000
_cell.angle_alpha   90.00
_cell.angle_beta   90.00
_cell.angle_gamma   90.00
#
_symmetry.space_group_name_H-M   'P 1'
#
loop_
_entity.id
_entity.type
_entity.pdbx_description
1 polymer ?
#
loop_
_entity_poly.entity_id
_entity_poly.type
_entity_poly.pdbx_seq_one_letter_code
_entity_poly.pdbx_strand_id
1 'polypeptide(L)' 'MQTIDALADALDGFKGGVVLVSHDSRLISRVCEDEDKSEIWVVQDGTVTFFQGTFAEFKEELKREIKAEVDELS' A
#
# COMPACT_ATOMS: atom_id res chain seq x y z
N MET A 1 6.55 8.25 -15.86
CA MET A 1 6.00 6.92 -15.51
C MET A 1 7.07 5.85 -15.75
N GLN A 2 8.22 5.90 -15.05
CA GLN A 2 9.28 4.89 -15.24
C GLN A 2 9.94 4.47 -13.91
N THR A 3 9.96 5.32 -12.89
CA THR A 3 10.66 5.02 -11.63
C THR A 3 9.93 4.00 -10.76
N ILE A 4 8.59 4.00 -10.78
CA ILE A 4 7.78 3.11 -9.94
C ILE A 4 7.84 1.67 -10.44
N ASP A 5 7.67 1.46 -11.76
CA ASP A 5 7.80 0.13 -12.35
C ASP A 5 9.23 -0.42 -12.17
N ALA A 6 10.25 0.41 -12.39
CA ALA A 6 11.64 -0.01 -12.14
C ALA A 6 11.91 -0.38 -10.67
N LEU A 7 11.24 0.29 -9.73
CA LEU A 7 11.32 -0.06 -8.31
C LEU A 7 10.59 -1.38 -8.02
N ALA A 8 9.42 -1.60 -8.60
CA ALA A 8 8.68 -2.86 -8.45
C ALA A 8 9.48 -4.05 -9.00
N ASP A 9 10.06 -3.93 -10.20
CA ASP A 9 10.93 -4.95 -10.80
C ASP A 9 12.18 -5.23 -9.93
N ALA A 10 12.78 -4.18 -9.36
CA ALA A 10 13.94 -4.34 -8.48
C ALA A 10 13.56 -5.03 -7.16
N LEU A 11 12.36 -4.77 -6.64
CA LEU A 11 11.82 -5.41 -5.44
C LEU A 11 11.45 -6.88 -5.70
N ASP A 12 10.95 -7.22 -6.89
CA ASP A 12 10.63 -8.61 -7.25
C ASP A 12 11.87 -9.53 -7.23
N GLY A 13 13.01 -9.00 -7.66
CA GLY A 13 14.31 -9.68 -7.61
C GLY A 13 15.00 -9.65 -6.24
N PHE A 14 14.47 -8.89 -5.27
CA PHE A 14 15.10 -8.69 -3.97
C PHE A 14 14.75 -9.83 -3.02
N LYS A 15 15.78 -10.55 -2.52
CA LYS A 15 15.60 -11.70 -1.61
C LYS A 15 15.45 -11.33 -0.13
N GLY A 16 15.38 -10.04 0.20
CA GLY A 16 15.20 -9.55 1.57
C GLY A 16 13.78 -9.06 1.83
N GLY A 17 13.49 -8.68 3.07
CA GLY A 17 12.24 -8.02 3.42
C GLY A 17 12.30 -6.51 3.18
N VAL A 18 11.21 -5.92 2.69
CA VAL A 18 11.07 -4.48 2.48
C VAL A 18 9.84 -3.99 3.21
N VAL A 19 9.98 -2.92 3.97
CA VAL A 19 8.86 -2.21 4.61
C VAL A 19 8.64 -0.92 3.84
N LEU A 20 7.50 -0.83 3.17
CA LEU A 20 7.09 0.36 2.44
C LEU A 20 6.07 1.15 3.27
N VAL A 21 6.38 2.42 3.53
CA VAL A 21 5.42 3.37 4.12
C VAL A 21 5.23 4.50 3.12
N SER A 22 3.99 4.68 2.66
CA SER A 22 3.65 5.70 1.68
C SER A 22 2.26 6.25 1.95
N HIS A 23 2.06 7.52 1.61
CA HIS A 23 0.74 8.14 1.52
C HIS A 23 0.15 8.04 0.10
N ASP A 24 0.96 7.64 -0.89
CA ASP A 24 0.52 7.51 -2.29
C ASP A 24 -0.02 6.09 -2.56
N SER A 25 -1.35 5.99 -2.68
CA SER A 25 -2.05 4.73 -2.97
C SER A 25 -1.65 4.09 -4.29
N ARG A 26 -1.17 4.85 -5.29
CA ARG A 26 -0.71 4.30 -6.57
C ARG A 26 0.63 3.60 -6.43
N LEU A 27 1.53 4.15 -5.60
CA LEU A 27 2.82 3.53 -5.29
C LEU A 27 2.62 2.18 -4.58
N ILE A 28 1.80 2.19 -3.52
CA ILE A 28 1.51 0.97 -2.75
C ILE A 28 0.86 -0.07 -3.67
N SER A 29 -0.08 0.34 -4.52
CA SER A 29 -0.72 -0.59 -5.46
C SER A 29 0.22 -1.27 -6.43
N ARG A 30 1.28 -0.59 -6.85
CA ARG A 30 2.20 -1.12 -7.83
C ARG A 30 3.24 -2.05 -7.21
N VAL A 31 3.68 -1.73 -5.99
CA VAL A 31 4.62 -2.55 -5.24
C VAL A 31 3.95 -3.76 -4.60
N CYS A 32 2.69 -3.61 -4.17
CA CYS A 32 1.89 -4.66 -3.55
C CYS A 32 0.90 -5.34 -4.52
N GLU A 33 1.17 -5.30 -5.83
CA GLU A 33 0.32 -5.91 -6.87
C GLU A 33 0.30 -7.45 -6.76
N ASP A 34 1.38 -8.03 -6.22
CA ASP A 34 1.54 -9.46 -6.01
C ASP A 34 1.10 -9.82 -4.57
N GLU A 35 -0.11 -10.37 -4.44
CA GLU A 35 -0.75 -10.72 -3.16
C GLU A 35 -0.08 -11.89 -2.44
N ASP A 36 0.70 -12.72 -3.15
CA ASP A 36 1.45 -13.82 -2.54
C ASP A 36 2.76 -13.34 -1.88
N LYS A 37 3.23 -12.15 -2.23
CA LYS A 37 4.49 -11.56 -1.73
C LYS A 37 4.30 -10.35 -0.83
N SER A 38 3.08 -9.83 -0.73
CA SER A 38 2.80 -8.55 -0.10
C SER A 38 1.81 -8.70 1.05
N GLU A 39 2.23 -8.28 2.24
CA GLU A 39 1.39 -8.29 3.44
C GLU A 39 0.98 -6.88 3.81
N ILE A 40 -0.28 -6.69 4.23
CA ILE A 40 -0.83 -5.39 4.60
C ILE A 40 -0.97 -5.30 6.12
N TRP A 41 -0.33 -4.28 6.67
CA TRP A 41 -0.32 -3.99 8.09
C TRP A 41 -0.94 -2.62 8.32
N VAL A 42 -2.03 -2.58 9.08
CA VAL A 42 -2.76 -1.35 9.42
C VAL A 42 -2.31 -0.89 10.80
N VAL A 43 -1.93 0.38 10.89
CA VAL A 43 -1.53 1.00 12.15
C VAL A 43 -2.61 2.00 12.54
N GLN A 44 -3.36 1.71 13.61
CA GLN A 44 -4.42 2.58 14.11
C GLN A 44 -4.45 2.53 15.64
N ASP A 45 -4.74 3.67 16.29
CA ASP A 45 -4.84 3.79 17.75
C ASP A 45 -3.62 3.20 18.50
N GLY A 46 -2.42 3.37 17.94
CA GLY A 46 -1.17 2.84 18.49
C GLY A 46 -1.02 1.32 18.44
N THR A 47 -1.94 0.62 17.78
CA THR A 47 -1.92 -0.84 17.58
C THR A 47 -1.66 -1.16 16.11
N VAL A 48 -0.88 -2.20 15.86
CA VAL A 48 -0.66 -2.73 14.51
C VAL A 48 -1.49 -3.99 14.34
N THR A 49 -2.35 -4.04 13.33
CA THR A 49 -3.19 -5.18 12.99
C THR A 49 -2.92 -5.66 11.57
N PHE A 50 -3.03 -6.97 11.38
CA PHE A 50 -2.89 -7.58 10.07
C PHE A 50 -4.23 -7.48 9.32
N PHE A 51 -4.20 -7.00 8.09
CA PHE A 51 -5.39 -6.92 7.25
C PHE A 51 -5.58 -8.24 6.51
N GLN A 52 -6.60 -9.03 6.90
CA GLN A 52 -6.94 -10.33 6.30
C GLN A 52 -7.79 -10.19 5.03
N GLY A 53 -7.44 -9.26 4.14
CA GLY A 53 -8.17 -9.00 2.91
C GLY A 53 -7.23 -8.80 1.73
N THR A 54 -7.81 -8.70 0.54
CA THR A 54 -7.04 -8.45 -0.69
C THR A 54 -6.49 -7.03 -0.71
N PHE A 55 -5.40 -6.81 -1.45
CA PHE A 55 -4.87 -5.46 -1.64
C PHE A 55 -5.90 -4.54 -2.32
N ALA A 56 -6.76 -5.10 -3.18
CA ALA A 56 -7.86 -4.39 -3.80
C ALA A 56 -8.86 -3.84 -2.78
N GLU A 57 -9.25 -4.62 -1.76
CA GLU A 57 -10.14 -4.19 -0.69
C GLU A 57 -9.52 -3.08 0.16
N PHE A 58 -8.26 -3.25 0.56
CA PHE A 58 -7.52 -2.24 1.31
C PHE A 58 -7.42 -0.92 0.55
N LYS A 59 -7.19 -0.98 -0.77
CA LYS A 59 -7.10 0.20 -1.63
C LYS A 59 -8.42 0.98 -1.72
N GLU A 60 -9.55 0.29 -1.79
CA GLU A 60 -10.87 0.93 -1.84
C GLU A 60 -11.18 1.65 -0.52
N GLU A 61 -10.83 1.03 0.61
CA GLU A 61 -10.97 1.61 1.95
C GLU A 61 -10.06 2.83 2.12
N LEU A 62 -8.77 2.68 1.79
CA LEU A 62 -7.78 3.76 1.86
C LEU A 62 -8.14 4.94 0.96
N LYS A 63 -8.61 4.69 -0.27
CA LYS A 63 -9.08 5.76 -1.17
C LYS A 63 -10.26 6.51 -0.58
N ARG A 64 -11.16 5.81 0.12
CA ARG A 64 -12.35 6.41 0.71
C ARG A 64 -11.95 7.31 1.88
N GLU A 65 -11.02 6.88 2.73
CA GLU A 65 -10.47 7.69 3.83
C GLU A 65 -9.72 8.92 3.31
N ILE A 66 -8.77 8.75 2.39
CA ILE A 66 -8.00 9.86 1.81
C ILE A 66 -8.94 10.87 1.15
N LYS A 67 -9.96 10.39 0.43
CA LYS A 67 -10.92 11.27 -0.24
C LYS A 67 -11.78 12.03 0.76
N ALA A 68 -12.20 11.39 1.86
CA ALA A 68 -12.98 12.04 2.91
C ALA A 68 -12.19 13.15 3.60
N GLU A 69 -10.92 12.90 3.93
CA GLU A 69 -10.05 13.88 4.59
C GLU A 69 -9.76 15.10 3.67
N VAL A 70 -9.60 14.86 2.36
CA VAL A 70 -9.40 15.94 1.37
C VAL A 70 -10.65 16.79 1.16
N ASP A 71 -11.85 16.20 1.23
CA ASP A 71 -13.13 16.91 1.08
C ASP A 71 -13.45 17.75 2.33
N GLU A 72 -13.05 17.30 3.53
CA GLU A 72 -13.22 18.08 4.79
C GLU A 72 -12.27 19.28 4.90
N LEU A 73 -11.21 19.30 4.10
CA LEU A 73 -10.23 20.39 4.01
C LEU A 73 -10.55 21.43 2.91
N SER A 74 -11.64 21.27 2.15
CA SER A 74 -12.09 22.18 1.07
C SER A 74 -13.34 22.99 1.44
#